data_AF-A0AA40CLF0-F1
#
_entry.id   AF-A0AA40CLF0-F1
#
_cell.length_a   1.000
_cell.length_b   1.000
_cell.length_c   1.000
_cell.angle_alpha   90.00
_cell.angle_beta   90.00
_cell.angle_gamma   90.00
#
_symmetry.space_group_name_H-M   'P 1'
#
loop_
_entity.id
_entity.type
_entity.pdbx_description
1 polymer ?
#
loop_
_entity_poly.entity_id
_entity_poly.type
_entity_poly.pdbx_seq_one_letter_code
_entity_poly.pdbx_strand_id
1 'polypeptide(L)'
;MAQPPYSRTAQPAWQVPSIRLHNELKPQERAQLEAIRTEEMLTSHLTLLSTRQNSLRNNETKVRLEKVVTLLKPMAQAADLLAQGVCLPSQTLWGALGLIVDLLSSRVETLDMVLQTFNTLLSALPRTETFGPALEQSPYLKLAISEAYEAYTTLSSRSLKIFGRNSGKFAWFSTFLWMRDRKLIQNSIQNLEALVRRANQEAGHVLQASRTDEIRETLRKTEELLSLVSLKNGGAQNQYKAGGTRFICPARNPSFVGRNARLGEMHTSLCPPGHGKKPDGQPPRSVVLCGLGGVGKSQLAVEYMHRYRTSFQACFWVTCDSAVKAAEGFSEIGRDLGLDGSGVSQVVSNVKEWLQGTTETWLLVLDNVESPADIRDFWPSFGNGSVLVTTQDSSWLSQEYISKGFRLDTLMLDEAVDLVTKLFERNSRKILPDDALTLAKETGGLPLAIRQIASYMLAESLTTEKFLKLYHNHRSSKRVDEWDESTTPWYSHTLATFLNVAFAKLSPGALLILSVISFLDVDEIQEDLFWDWDGSIEHDAEAENPFDGPIQ
;
A
#
# COMPACT_ATOMS: atom_id res chain seq x y z
N MET A 1 -42.75 -16.34 47.39
CA MET A 1 -42.20 -16.19 46.03
C MET A 1 -41.40 -14.89 46.00
N ALA A 2 -40.10 -15.00 46.26
CA ALA A 2 -39.17 -13.87 46.22
C ALA A 2 -38.57 -13.79 44.82
N GLN A 3 -38.63 -12.61 44.20
CA GLN A 3 -37.97 -12.34 42.92
C GLN A 3 -36.44 -12.48 43.08
N PRO A 4 -35.74 -13.00 42.05
CA PRO A 4 -34.30 -13.17 42.12
C PRO A 4 -33.61 -11.79 42.10
N PRO A 5 -32.43 -11.66 42.74
CA PRO A 5 -31.72 -10.39 42.80
C PRO A 5 -31.21 -10.05 41.40
N TYR A 6 -31.39 -8.80 41.01
CA TYR A 6 -30.73 -8.21 39.84
C TYR A 6 -29.24 -8.59 39.85
N SER A 7 -28.84 -9.42 38.90
CA SER A 7 -27.43 -9.64 38.60
C SER A 7 -26.85 -8.29 38.18
N ARG A 8 -25.92 -7.76 38.99
CA ARG A 8 -25.00 -6.72 38.56
C ARG A 8 -24.19 -7.27 37.39
N THR A 9 -24.65 -7.06 36.17
CA THR A 9 -23.78 -7.12 35.01
C THR A 9 -22.69 -6.07 35.23
N ALA A 10 -21.42 -6.51 35.27
CA ALA A 10 -20.30 -5.61 35.38
C ALA A 10 -20.41 -4.59 34.24
N GLN A 11 -20.40 -3.29 34.55
CA GLN A 11 -20.35 -2.25 33.53
C GLN A 11 -19.12 -2.52 32.64
N PRO A 12 -19.23 -2.42 31.30
CA PRO A 12 -18.08 -2.56 30.42
C PRO A 12 -16.97 -1.61 30.87
N ALA A 13 -15.75 -2.12 31.03
CA ALA A 13 -14.62 -1.37 31.63
C ALA A 13 -14.38 -0.01 30.95
N TRP A 14 -14.66 0.09 29.65
CA TRP A 14 -14.52 1.31 28.84
C TRP A 14 -15.58 2.39 29.09
N GLN A 15 -16.68 2.12 29.82
CA GLN A 15 -17.68 3.13 30.20
C GLN A 15 -17.27 3.94 31.44
N VAL A 16 -16.36 3.41 32.25
CA VAL A 16 -15.87 4.04 33.48
C VAL A 16 -15.20 5.41 33.22
N PRO A 17 -14.37 5.58 32.16
CA PRO A 17 -13.79 6.87 31.79
C PRO A 17 -14.81 7.96 31.41
N SER A 18 -15.89 7.64 30.70
CA SER A 18 -16.94 8.62 30.35
C SER A 18 -17.70 9.10 31.58
N ILE A 19 -18.05 8.18 32.47
CA ILE A 19 -18.68 8.50 33.75
C ILE A 19 -17.74 9.36 34.60
N ARG A 20 -16.44 9.04 34.61
CA ARG A 20 -15.41 9.83 35.30
C ARG A 20 -15.32 11.24 34.72
N LEU A 21 -15.26 11.40 33.40
CA LEU A 21 -15.26 12.71 32.74
C LEU A 21 -16.50 13.50 33.14
N HIS A 22 -17.69 12.91 33.00
CA HIS A 22 -18.95 13.55 33.34
C HIS A 22 -18.99 14.02 34.81
N ASN A 23 -18.52 13.19 35.74
CA ASN A 23 -18.47 13.52 37.17
C ASN A 23 -17.45 14.60 37.53
N GLU A 24 -16.42 14.82 36.70
CA GLU A 24 -15.36 15.80 36.94
C GLU A 24 -15.70 17.21 36.42
N LEU A 25 -16.66 17.33 35.51
CA LEU A 25 -17.10 18.60 34.92
C LEU A 25 -18.00 19.39 35.87
N LYS A 26 -17.96 20.73 35.77
CA LYS A 26 -18.91 21.64 36.44
C LYS A 26 -20.31 21.54 35.81
N PRO A 27 -21.38 21.95 36.51
CA PRO A 27 -22.75 21.86 35.98
C PRO A 27 -22.95 22.50 34.59
N GLN A 28 -22.31 23.65 34.33
CA GLN A 28 -22.37 24.34 33.05
C GLN A 28 -21.61 23.58 31.93
N GLU A 29 -20.44 23.05 32.25
CA GLU A 29 -19.64 22.23 31.32
C GLU A 29 -20.35 20.92 30.98
N ARG A 30 -21.04 20.31 31.95
CA ARG A 30 -21.89 19.12 31.71
C ARG A 30 -23.04 19.40 30.78
N ALA A 31 -23.79 20.48 31.03
CA ALA A 31 -24.91 20.88 30.17
C ALA A 31 -24.45 21.13 28.72
N GLN A 32 -23.25 21.69 28.55
CA GLN A 32 -22.67 21.92 27.24
C GLN A 32 -22.17 20.63 26.55
N LEU A 33 -21.52 19.73 27.31
CA LEU A 33 -21.19 18.39 26.81
C LEU A 33 -22.45 17.64 26.37
N GLU A 34 -23.57 17.82 27.08
CA GLU A 34 -24.84 17.19 26.76
C GLU A 34 -25.61 17.81 25.60
N ALA A 35 -25.28 19.07 25.27
CA ALA A 35 -25.87 19.79 24.16
C ALA A 35 -25.30 19.38 22.81
N ILE A 36 -24.02 18.99 22.74
CA ILE A 36 -23.35 18.63 21.48
C ILE A 36 -23.36 17.11 21.31
N ARG A 37 -24.39 16.60 20.64
CA ARG A 37 -24.64 15.14 20.52
C ARG A 37 -24.15 14.52 19.23
N THR A 38 -24.03 15.32 18.17
CA THR A 38 -23.70 14.85 16.81
C THR A 38 -22.61 15.72 16.20
N GLU A 39 -22.02 15.20 15.11
CA GLU A 39 -21.09 15.93 14.25
C GLU A 39 -21.70 17.26 13.77
N GLU A 40 -22.94 17.25 13.28
CA GLU A 40 -23.64 18.45 12.79
C GLU A 40 -23.82 19.51 13.88
N MET A 41 -24.12 19.09 15.11
CA MET A 41 -24.24 19.99 16.26
C MET A 41 -22.88 20.58 16.64
N LEU A 42 -21.80 19.79 16.57
CA LEU A 42 -20.44 20.30 16.79
C LEU A 42 -20.06 21.30 15.70
N THR A 43 -20.29 20.99 14.43
CA THR A 43 -19.98 21.89 13.30
C THR A 43 -20.75 23.20 13.39
N SER A 44 -22.04 23.14 13.76
CA SER A 44 -22.87 24.33 14.00
C SER A 44 -22.32 25.18 15.15
N HIS A 45 -21.92 24.53 16.25
CA HIS A 45 -21.30 25.18 17.41
C HIS A 45 -19.96 25.85 17.05
N LEU A 46 -19.08 25.14 16.34
CA LEU A 46 -17.79 25.67 15.87
C LEU A 46 -17.95 26.83 14.90
N THR A 47 -18.95 26.78 14.02
CA THR A 47 -19.29 27.88 13.11
C THR A 47 -19.67 29.13 13.90
N LEU A 48 -20.55 29.00 14.90
CA LEU A 48 -20.91 30.10 15.79
C LEU A 48 -19.70 30.65 16.56
N LEU A 49 -18.80 29.79 17.05
CA LEU A 49 -17.58 30.22 17.74
C LEU A 49 -16.62 30.96 16.83
N SER A 50 -16.46 30.54 15.57
CA SER A 50 -15.60 31.21 14.58
C SER A 50 -16.05 32.64 14.25
N THR A 51 -17.33 32.94 14.44
CA THR A 51 -17.84 34.32 14.32
C THR A 51 -17.38 35.21 15.46
N ARG A 52 -17.14 34.64 16.65
CA ARG A 52 -16.80 35.35 17.90
C ARG A 52 -15.29 35.37 18.20
N GLN A 53 -14.53 34.42 17.68
CA GLN A 53 -13.10 34.24 17.96
C GLN A 53 -12.26 34.24 16.68
N ASN A 54 -11.37 35.23 16.53
CA ASN A 54 -10.55 35.42 15.32
C ASN A 54 -9.50 34.31 15.12
N SER A 55 -9.05 33.66 16.19
CA SER A 55 -8.14 32.51 16.20
C SER A 55 -8.63 31.31 15.38
N LEU A 56 -9.94 31.04 15.42
CA LEU A 56 -10.58 29.96 14.66
C LEU A 56 -10.78 30.31 13.18
N ARG A 57 -10.48 31.57 12.77
CA ARG A 57 -10.43 31.99 11.36
C ARG A 57 -9.07 31.73 10.72
N ASN A 58 -8.07 31.30 11.50
CA ASN A 58 -6.81 30.85 10.94
C ASN A 58 -7.05 29.58 10.12
N ASN A 59 -6.74 29.62 8.82
CA ASN A 59 -6.90 28.49 7.91
C ASN A 59 -6.20 27.23 8.41
N GLU A 60 -5.05 27.36 9.08
CA GLU A 60 -4.26 26.21 9.55
C GLU A 60 -4.92 25.47 10.73
N THR A 61 -5.37 26.20 11.75
CA THR A 61 -6.09 25.64 12.91
C THR A 61 -7.44 25.06 12.47
N LYS A 62 -8.13 25.71 11.52
CA LYS A 62 -9.38 25.22 10.94
C LYS A 62 -9.18 23.87 10.24
N VAL A 63 -8.17 23.75 9.38
CA VAL A 63 -7.85 22.50 8.67
C VAL A 63 -7.50 21.37 9.66
N ARG A 64 -6.76 21.67 10.74
CA ARG A 64 -6.45 20.68 11.78
C ARG A 64 -7.70 20.21 12.53
N LEU A 65 -8.59 21.14 12.86
CA LEU A 65 -9.85 20.82 13.54
C LEU A 65 -10.75 19.96 12.65
N GLU A 66 -10.88 20.31 11.37
CA GLU A 66 -11.60 19.51 10.37
C GLU A 66 -11.03 18.09 10.29
N LYS A 67 -9.70 17.96 10.22
CA LYS A 67 -9.03 16.64 10.21
C LYS A 67 -9.35 15.80 11.46
N VAL A 68 -9.34 16.39 12.65
CA VAL A 68 -9.71 15.70 13.90
C VAL A 68 -11.18 15.27 13.85
N VAL A 69 -12.08 16.13 13.37
CA VAL A 69 -13.52 15.82 13.22
C VAL A 69 -13.73 14.64 12.24
N THR A 70 -13.05 14.65 11.09
CA THR A 70 -13.12 13.56 10.10
C THR A 70 -12.65 12.23 10.70
N LEU A 71 -11.58 12.25 11.49
CA LEU A 71 -11.05 11.03 12.14
C LEU A 71 -11.91 10.56 13.32
N LEU A 72 -12.62 11.47 13.99
CA LEU A 72 -13.48 11.15 15.14
C LEU A 72 -14.78 10.47 14.72
N LYS A 73 -15.29 10.79 13.53
CA LYS A 73 -16.55 10.27 13.00
C LYS A 73 -16.67 8.73 13.00
N PRO A 74 -15.75 7.97 12.39
CA PRO A 74 -15.87 6.52 12.36
C PRO A 74 -15.69 5.90 13.75
N MET A 75 -14.89 6.52 14.62
CA MET A 75 -14.75 6.11 16.02
C MET A 75 -16.05 6.31 16.82
N ALA A 76 -16.77 7.43 16.61
CA ALA A 76 -18.03 7.70 17.27
C ALA A 76 -19.12 6.68 16.89
N GLN A 77 -19.20 6.33 15.60
CA GLN A 77 -20.09 5.28 15.12
C GLN A 77 -19.75 3.91 15.72
N ALA A 78 -18.45 3.57 15.77
CA ALA A 78 -17.99 2.32 16.36
C ALA A 78 -18.27 2.22 17.86
N ALA A 79 -18.10 3.32 18.60
CA ALA A 79 -18.41 3.38 20.02
C ALA A 79 -19.90 3.14 20.30
N ASP A 80 -20.79 3.71 19.47
CA ASP A 80 -22.24 3.50 19.60
C ASP A 80 -22.65 2.05 19.30
N LEU A 81 -22.01 1.41 18.30
CA LEU A 81 -22.21 0.00 18.00
C LEU A 81 -21.77 -0.92 19.16
N LEU A 82 -20.61 -0.64 19.76
CA LEU A 82 -20.09 -1.38 20.92
C LEU A 82 -20.94 -1.18 22.19
N ALA A 83 -21.63 -0.05 22.29
CA ALA A 83 -22.45 0.29 23.45
C ALA A 83 -23.75 -0.51 23.53
N GLN A 84 -24.15 -1.21 22.47
CA GLN A 84 -25.35 -2.08 22.44
C GLN A 84 -26.59 -1.43 23.09
N GLY A 85 -26.81 -0.14 22.82
CA GLY A 85 -27.97 0.61 23.34
C GLY A 85 -27.75 1.36 24.67
N VAL A 86 -26.53 1.38 25.22
CA VAL A 86 -26.19 2.31 26.31
C VAL A 86 -26.11 3.73 25.76
N CYS A 87 -26.85 4.65 26.38
CA CYS A 87 -26.93 6.05 25.98
C CYS A 87 -25.58 6.75 26.24
N LEU A 88 -25.10 7.58 25.30
CA LEU A 88 -24.01 8.59 25.43
C LEU A 88 -22.56 8.32 24.90
N PRO A 89 -22.18 7.25 24.18
CA PRO A 89 -20.80 7.07 23.72
C PRO A 89 -20.31 8.15 22.73
N SER A 90 -20.95 8.28 21.57
CA SER A 90 -20.61 9.30 20.57
C SER A 90 -20.77 10.73 21.10
N GLN A 91 -21.82 10.99 21.87
CA GLN A 91 -22.07 12.28 22.52
C GLN A 91 -20.90 12.70 23.43
N THR A 92 -20.31 11.77 24.17
CA THR A 92 -19.15 12.08 25.02
C THR A 92 -17.96 12.54 24.20
N LEU A 93 -17.74 11.96 23.02
CA LEU A 93 -16.65 12.32 22.12
C LEU A 93 -16.83 13.72 21.52
N TRP A 94 -18.02 13.99 20.98
CA TRP A 94 -18.35 15.26 20.35
C TRP A 94 -18.40 16.42 21.37
N GLY A 95 -19.08 16.23 22.49
CA GLY A 95 -19.20 17.24 23.54
C GLY A 95 -17.87 17.56 24.23
N ALA A 96 -17.00 16.56 24.43
CA ALA A 96 -15.68 16.79 24.97
C ALA A 96 -14.80 17.63 24.02
N LEU A 97 -14.83 17.34 22.71
CA LEU A 97 -14.09 18.13 21.72
C LEU A 97 -14.58 19.59 21.69
N GLY A 98 -15.90 19.79 21.69
CA GLY A 98 -16.51 21.12 21.73
C GLY A 98 -16.05 21.93 22.93
N LEU A 99 -16.09 21.35 24.13
CA LEU A 99 -15.61 22.00 25.36
C LEU A 99 -14.13 22.39 25.32
N ILE A 100 -13.28 21.54 24.75
CA ILE A 100 -11.84 21.80 24.63
C ILE A 100 -11.59 22.95 23.66
N VAL A 101 -12.27 22.95 22.51
CA VAL A 101 -12.16 24.02 21.52
C VAL A 101 -12.67 25.34 22.10
N ASP A 102 -13.79 25.35 22.82
CA ASP A 102 -14.26 26.53 23.54
C ASP A 102 -13.24 27.10 24.50
N LEU A 103 -12.72 26.22 25.37
CA LEU A 103 -11.77 26.57 26.41
C LEU A 103 -10.47 27.18 25.83
N LEU A 104 -10.00 26.61 24.72
CA LEU A 104 -8.72 26.96 24.10
C LEU A 104 -8.85 27.89 22.91
N SER A 105 -10.06 28.27 22.51
CA SER A 105 -10.31 29.14 21.35
C SER A 105 -9.52 30.44 21.42
N SER A 106 -9.27 30.99 22.60
CA SER A 106 -8.46 32.21 22.78
C SER A 106 -6.93 32.00 22.74
N ARG A 107 -6.44 30.76 22.59
CA ARG A 107 -5.02 30.37 22.68
C ARG A 107 -4.62 29.43 21.54
N VAL A 108 -4.34 29.99 20.36
CA VAL A 108 -4.12 29.25 19.09
C VAL A 108 -3.05 28.17 19.23
N GLU A 109 -1.88 28.50 19.76
CA GLU A 109 -0.74 27.57 19.82
C GLU A 109 -1.01 26.40 20.78
N THR A 110 -1.79 26.64 21.83
CA THR A 110 -2.19 25.60 22.78
C THR A 110 -3.27 24.71 22.18
N LEU A 111 -4.24 25.31 21.49
CA LEU A 111 -5.27 24.57 20.77
C LEU A 111 -4.66 23.66 19.71
N ASP A 112 -3.73 24.17 18.90
CA ASP A 112 -3.04 23.39 17.86
C ASP A 112 -2.28 22.20 18.45
N MET A 113 -1.56 22.39 19.55
CA MET A 113 -0.83 21.31 20.23
C MET A 113 -1.77 20.22 20.76
N VAL A 114 -2.92 20.60 21.31
CA VAL A 114 -3.93 19.67 21.80
C VAL A 114 -4.57 18.92 20.64
N LEU A 115 -4.98 19.63 19.59
CA LEU A 115 -5.56 19.03 18.37
C LEU A 115 -4.59 18.06 17.68
N GLN A 116 -3.30 18.41 17.62
CA GLN A 116 -2.28 17.51 17.08
C GLN A 116 -2.21 16.19 17.87
N THR A 117 -2.35 16.26 19.19
CA THR A 117 -2.32 15.09 20.07
C THR A 117 -3.55 14.20 19.85
N PHE A 118 -4.74 14.80 19.71
CA PHE A 118 -5.96 14.07 19.32
C PHE A 118 -5.82 13.45 17.93
N ASN A 119 -5.28 14.19 16.96
CA ASN A 119 -5.03 13.67 15.61
C ASN A 119 -4.10 12.45 15.65
N THR A 120 -2.99 12.48 16.39
CA THR A 120 -2.08 11.33 16.50
C THR A 120 -2.77 10.11 17.12
N LEU A 121 -3.57 10.30 18.18
CA LEU A 121 -4.32 9.22 18.80
C LEU A 121 -5.33 8.59 17.83
N LEU A 122 -6.14 9.43 17.17
CA LEU A 122 -7.19 8.98 16.26
C LEU A 122 -6.62 8.36 14.99
N SER A 123 -5.46 8.82 14.52
CA SER A 123 -4.79 8.24 13.34
C SER A 123 -4.26 6.83 13.54
N ALA A 124 -4.16 6.36 14.79
CA ALA A 124 -3.74 4.99 15.11
C ALA A 124 -4.85 3.95 14.82
N LEU A 125 -6.10 4.39 14.68
CA LEU A 125 -7.22 3.53 14.31
C LEU A 125 -7.26 3.27 12.78
N PRO A 126 -7.82 2.13 12.34
CA PRO A 126 -8.04 1.88 10.92
C PRO A 126 -8.92 2.96 10.28
N ARG A 127 -8.56 3.38 9.06
CA ARG A 127 -9.37 4.29 8.24
C ARG A 127 -10.44 3.50 7.49
N THR A 128 -11.42 2.97 8.22
CA THR A 128 -12.56 2.27 7.59
C THR A 128 -13.81 3.12 7.74
N GLU A 129 -14.47 3.42 6.62
CA GLU A 129 -15.71 4.19 6.60
C GLU A 129 -16.87 3.44 7.29
N THR A 130 -16.74 2.12 7.48
CA THR A 130 -17.74 1.27 8.13
C THR A 130 -17.09 0.18 9.00
N PHE A 131 -17.00 0.43 10.31
CA PHE A 131 -16.54 -0.58 11.27
C PHE A 131 -17.56 -1.72 11.51
N GLY A 132 -18.80 -1.61 11.00
CA GLY A 132 -19.94 -2.46 11.37
C GLY A 132 -19.71 -3.98 11.24
N PRO A 133 -19.55 -4.52 10.03
CA PRO A 133 -19.37 -5.97 9.85
C PRO A 133 -18.08 -6.51 10.49
N ALA A 134 -17.01 -5.71 10.44
CA ALA A 134 -15.70 -6.07 10.99
C ALA A 134 -15.69 -6.11 12.53
N LEU A 135 -16.48 -5.23 13.17
CA LEU A 135 -16.59 -5.18 14.62
C LEU A 135 -17.20 -6.45 15.18
N GLU A 136 -18.22 -7.03 14.55
CA GLU A 136 -18.87 -8.23 15.09
C GLU A 136 -17.92 -9.43 15.11
N GLN A 137 -17.03 -9.52 14.11
CA GLN A 137 -16.21 -10.68 13.79
C GLN A 137 -14.82 -10.66 14.44
N SER A 138 -14.27 -9.50 14.84
CA SER A 138 -12.95 -9.43 15.47
C SER A 138 -12.99 -8.97 16.95
N PRO A 139 -12.69 -9.85 17.92
CA PRO A 139 -12.55 -9.46 19.32
C PRO A 139 -11.41 -8.44 19.55
N TYR A 140 -10.31 -8.49 18.79
CA TYR A 140 -9.22 -7.53 18.93
C TYR A 140 -9.58 -6.14 18.42
N LEU A 141 -10.41 -6.03 17.37
CA LEU A 141 -10.92 -4.75 16.90
C LEU A 141 -11.85 -4.10 17.94
N LYS A 142 -12.74 -4.89 18.57
CA LYS A 142 -13.56 -4.41 19.70
C LYS A 142 -12.70 -3.86 20.83
N LEU A 143 -11.60 -4.55 21.17
CA LEU A 143 -10.65 -4.12 22.19
C LEU A 143 -9.90 -2.84 21.79
N ALA A 144 -9.43 -2.75 20.54
CA ALA A 144 -8.74 -1.56 20.04
C ALA A 144 -9.63 -0.31 20.10
N ILE A 145 -10.88 -0.42 19.68
CA ILE A 145 -11.83 0.70 19.72
C ILE A 145 -12.16 1.08 21.17
N SER A 146 -12.30 0.09 22.07
CA SER A 146 -12.50 0.33 23.50
C SER A 146 -11.33 1.08 24.13
N GLU A 147 -10.09 0.67 23.83
CA GLU A 147 -8.87 1.32 24.31
C GLU A 147 -8.73 2.76 23.76
N ALA A 148 -9.09 2.98 22.49
CA ALA A 148 -9.04 4.30 21.88
C ALA A 148 -10.05 5.25 22.52
N TYR A 149 -11.24 4.72 22.84
CA TYR A 149 -12.29 5.45 23.53
C TYR A 149 -11.87 5.84 24.95
N GLU A 150 -11.25 4.93 25.69
CA GLU A 150 -10.68 5.24 27.02
C GLU A 150 -9.55 6.27 26.94
N ALA A 151 -8.64 6.15 25.97
CA ALA A 151 -7.55 7.09 25.78
C ALA A 151 -8.08 8.50 25.43
N TYR A 152 -9.07 8.59 24.53
CA TYR A 152 -9.67 9.86 24.11
C TYR A 152 -10.40 10.58 25.26
N THR A 153 -11.21 9.85 26.02
CA THR A 153 -11.95 10.41 27.17
C THR A 153 -11.02 10.84 28.30
N THR A 154 -9.97 10.06 28.55
CA THR A 154 -8.90 10.41 29.50
C THR A 154 -8.13 11.66 29.06
N LEU A 155 -7.78 11.75 27.77
CA LEU A 155 -7.12 12.91 27.18
C LEU A 155 -7.99 14.16 27.31
N SER A 156 -9.30 14.01 27.09
CA SER A 156 -10.27 15.09 27.20
C SER A 156 -10.39 15.61 28.63
N SER A 157 -10.54 14.72 29.62
CA SER A 157 -10.58 15.08 31.05
C SER A 157 -9.32 15.85 31.47
N ARG A 158 -8.14 15.38 31.06
CA ARG A 158 -6.87 16.05 31.40
C ARG A 158 -6.75 17.42 30.74
N SER A 159 -7.14 17.54 29.47
CA SER A 159 -7.17 18.81 28.75
C SER A 159 -8.00 19.84 29.51
N LEU A 160 -9.23 19.47 29.89
CA LEU A 160 -10.14 20.34 30.62
C LEU A 160 -9.63 20.68 32.03
N LYS A 161 -8.98 19.74 32.73
CA LYS A 161 -8.38 20.01 34.06
C LYS A 161 -7.17 20.94 33.99
N ILE A 162 -6.23 20.68 33.09
CA ILE A 162 -4.96 21.43 32.97
C ILE A 162 -5.25 22.87 32.52
N PHE A 163 -6.12 23.02 31.53
CA PHE A 163 -6.39 24.33 30.91
C PHE A 163 -7.57 25.07 31.53
N GLY A 164 -8.52 24.38 32.17
CA GLY A 164 -9.71 24.98 32.81
C GLY A 164 -9.48 25.53 34.22
N ARG A 165 -8.47 25.03 34.96
CA ARG A 165 -8.16 25.49 36.33
C ARG A 165 -7.11 26.61 36.38
N ASN A 166 -6.30 26.81 35.34
CA ASN A 166 -5.17 27.76 35.32
C ASN A 166 -5.34 28.86 34.27
N SER A 167 -6.44 29.62 34.37
CA SER A 167 -6.90 30.50 33.29
C SER A 167 -6.23 31.88 33.16
N GLY A 168 -5.23 32.27 33.97
CA GLY A 168 -4.75 33.67 33.88
C GLY A 168 -3.31 34.04 34.20
N LYS A 169 -2.52 33.27 34.96
CA LYS A 169 -1.21 33.77 35.47
C LYS A 169 0.04 32.98 35.04
N PHE A 170 -0.10 31.72 34.61
CA PHE A 170 1.04 30.86 34.23
C PHE A 170 0.70 29.95 33.05
N ALA A 171 0.30 30.54 31.91
CA ALA A 171 -0.07 29.79 30.70
C ALA A 171 1.03 28.84 30.21
N TRP A 172 2.30 29.24 30.32
CA TRP A 172 3.45 28.40 30.01
C TRP A 172 3.55 27.15 30.90
N PHE A 173 3.10 27.23 32.16
CA PHE A 173 3.13 26.12 33.10
C PHE A 173 2.06 25.07 32.77
N SER A 174 0.89 25.48 32.28
CA SER A 174 -0.12 24.54 31.75
C SER A 174 0.37 23.80 30.51
N THR A 175 1.08 24.48 29.61
CA THR A 175 1.69 23.85 28.43
C THR A 175 2.83 22.90 28.82
N PHE A 176 3.60 23.23 29.86
CA PHE A 176 4.61 22.34 30.43
C PHE A 176 4.01 21.07 31.06
N LEU A 177 2.93 21.20 31.85
CA LEU A 177 2.21 20.06 32.42
C LEU A 177 1.63 19.15 31.33
N TRP A 178 1.13 19.73 30.23
CA TRP A 178 0.67 18.99 29.06
C TRP A 178 1.81 18.19 28.39
N MET A 179 2.98 18.80 28.20
CA MET A 179 4.16 18.12 27.63
C MET A 179 4.61 16.93 28.50
N ARG A 180 4.55 17.05 29.83
CA ARG A 180 4.90 15.96 30.76
C ARG A 180 3.95 14.76 30.67
N ASP A 181 2.66 15.02 30.46
CA ASP A 181 1.62 13.99 30.40
C ASP A 181 1.56 13.26 29.04
N ARG A 182 2.25 13.77 28.00
CA ARG A 182 2.34 13.18 26.65
C ARG A 182 2.85 11.72 26.64
N LYS A 183 3.64 11.31 27.65
CA LYS A 183 4.17 9.94 27.77
C LYS A 183 3.08 8.88 27.93
N LEU A 184 1.97 9.21 28.59
CA LEU A 184 0.85 8.28 28.78
C LEU A 184 0.10 8.04 27.46
N ILE A 185 0.01 9.06 26.62
CA ILE A 185 -0.62 9.01 25.30
C ILE A 185 0.22 8.17 24.33
N GLN A 186 1.54 8.29 24.39
CA GLN A 186 2.45 7.44 23.61
C GLN A 186 2.26 5.95 23.94
N ASN A 187 2.08 5.59 25.20
CA ASN A 187 1.81 4.21 25.59
C ASN A 187 0.47 3.72 25.05
N SER A 188 -0.60 4.52 25.13
CA SER A 188 -1.90 4.17 24.56
C SER A 188 -1.83 4.02 23.04
N ILE A 189 -1.10 4.88 22.33
CA ILE A 189 -0.88 4.76 20.89
C ILE A 189 -0.16 3.45 20.54
N GLN A 190 0.93 3.12 21.23
CA GLN A 190 1.67 1.88 20.98
C GLN A 190 0.82 0.62 21.22
N ASN A 191 0.00 0.63 22.27
CA ASN A 191 -0.94 -0.45 22.55
C ASN A 191 -2.03 -0.55 21.47
N LEU A 192 -2.59 0.58 21.04
CA LEU A 192 -3.59 0.64 19.98
C LEU A 192 -3.05 0.08 18.67
N GLU A 193 -1.87 0.51 18.25
CA GLU A 193 -1.24 -0.03 17.05
C GLU A 193 -0.99 -1.54 17.16
N ALA A 194 -0.63 -2.05 18.34
CA ALA A 194 -0.45 -3.48 18.55
C ALA A 194 -1.77 -4.27 18.46
N LEU A 195 -2.86 -3.72 19.01
CA LEU A 195 -4.20 -4.31 18.92
C LEU A 195 -4.74 -4.28 17.48
N VAL A 196 -4.57 -3.15 16.78
CA VAL A 196 -4.96 -2.99 15.37
C VAL A 196 -4.16 -3.93 14.46
N ARG A 197 -2.84 -4.07 14.67
CA ARG A 197 -2.03 -5.07 13.94
C ARG A 197 -2.57 -6.49 14.13
N ARG A 198 -2.95 -6.87 15.35
CA ARG A 198 -3.53 -8.19 15.64
C ARG A 198 -4.93 -8.36 15.04
N ALA A 199 -5.77 -7.33 15.08
CA ALA A 199 -7.08 -7.34 14.44
C ALA A 199 -6.96 -7.48 12.92
N ASN A 200 -6.01 -6.79 12.30
CA ASN A 200 -5.74 -6.93 10.86
C ASN A 200 -5.20 -8.32 10.49
N GLN A 201 -4.40 -8.94 11.36
CA GLN A 201 -3.95 -10.33 11.20
C GLN A 201 -5.13 -11.32 11.28
N GLU A 202 -6.07 -11.11 12.20
CA GLU A 202 -7.28 -11.93 12.36
C GLU A 202 -8.27 -11.74 11.20
N ALA A 203 -8.47 -10.49 10.76
CA ALA A 203 -9.26 -10.14 9.57
C ALA A 203 -8.67 -10.76 8.29
N GLY A 204 -7.35 -10.95 8.22
CA GLY A 204 -6.68 -11.68 7.15
C GLY A 204 -7.17 -13.13 6.97
N HIS A 205 -7.66 -13.79 8.03
CA HIS A 205 -8.21 -15.14 7.93
C HIS A 205 -9.68 -15.19 7.47
N VAL A 206 -10.48 -14.16 7.77
CA VAL A 206 -11.89 -14.07 7.36
C VAL A 206 -12.02 -13.50 5.93
N LEU A 207 -11.16 -12.55 5.56
CA LEU A 207 -11.04 -12.03 4.19
C LEU A 207 -10.49 -13.08 3.23
N GLN A 208 -9.73 -14.09 3.69
CA GLN A 208 -9.32 -15.21 2.85
C GLN A 208 -10.49 -16.03 2.30
N ALA A 209 -11.65 -16.05 2.98
CA ALA A 209 -12.85 -16.75 2.49
C ALA A 209 -13.66 -15.88 1.52
N SER A 210 -13.81 -14.58 1.81
CA SER A 210 -14.56 -13.64 0.95
C SER A 210 -13.80 -13.25 -0.32
N ARG A 211 -12.46 -13.13 -0.26
CA ARG A 211 -11.61 -12.78 -1.41
C ARG A 211 -11.54 -13.94 -2.41
N THR A 212 -11.61 -15.20 -1.96
CA THR A 212 -11.77 -16.35 -2.88
C THR A 212 -13.07 -16.30 -3.66
N ASP A 213 -14.16 -15.81 -3.07
CA ASP A 213 -15.45 -15.75 -3.76
C ASP A 213 -15.54 -14.55 -4.72
N GLU A 214 -14.95 -13.40 -4.38
CA GLU A 214 -14.79 -12.27 -5.31
C GLU A 214 -13.82 -12.57 -6.47
N ILE A 215 -12.70 -13.25 -6.20
CA ILE A 215 -11.77 -13.70 -7.24
C ILE A 215 -12.47 -14.70 -8.16
N ARG A 216 -13.22 -15.68 -7.62
CA ARG A 216 -14.00 -16.63 -8.42
C ARG A 216 -15.07 -15.94 -9.26
N GLU A 217 -15.77 -14.95 -8.70
CA GLU A 217 -16.81 -14.21 -9.43
C GLU A 217 -16.19 -13.31 -10.51
N THR A 218 -15.02 -12.72 -10.25
CA THR A 218 -14.28 -11.93 -11.23
C THR A 218 -13.75 -12.82 -12.35
N LEU A 219 -13.17 -13.98 -12.03
CA LEU A 219 -12.73 -15.01 -12.97
C LEU A 219 -13.91 -15.55 -13.80
N ARG A 220 -15.08 -15.76 -13.18
CA ARG A 220 -16.30 -16.19 -13.89
C ARG A 220 -16.77 -15.13 -14.89
N LYS A 221 -16.76 -13.85 -14.51
CA LYS A 221 -17.10 -12.73 -15.41
C LYS A 221 -16.06 -12.54 -16.51
N THR A 222 -14.78 -12.74 -16.22
CA THR A 222 -13.74 -12.69 -17.25
C THR A 222 -13.77 -13.92 -18.15
N GLU A 223 -14.15 -15.10 -17.67
CA GLU A 223 -14.45 -16.28 -18.50
C GLU A 223 -15.62 -16.01 -19.45
N GLU A 224 -16.68 -15.37 -18.97
CA GLU A 224 -17.79 -14.93 -19.82
C GLU A 224 -17.31 -13.92 -20.88
N LEU A 225 -16.45 -12.96 -20.53
CA LEU A 225 -15.91 -11.99 -21.49
C LEU A 225 -14.91 -12.61 -22.48
N LEU A 226 -13.98 -13.45 -22.01
CA LEU A 226 -12.98 -14.14 -22.84
C LEU A 226 -13.62 -15.17 -23.77
N SER A 227 -14.68 -15.87 -23.33
CA SER A 227 -15.45 -16.76 -24.20
C SER A 227 -16.20 -15.98 -25.29
N LEU A 228 -16.73 -14.79 -25.00
CA LEU A 228 -17.34 -13.90 -25.99
C LEU A 228 -16.34 -13.34 -27.00
N VAL A 229 -15.10 -13.05 -26.58
CA VAL A 229 -14.01 -12.59 -27.46
C VAL A 229 -13.47 -13.75 -28.31
N SER A 230 -13.35 -14.95 -27.74
CA SER A 230 -12.92 -16.16 -28.44
C SER A 230 -13.93 -16.61 -29.52
N LEU A 231 -15.23 -16.39 -29.29
CA LEU A 231 -16.29 -16.62 -30.28
C LEU A 231 -16.25 -15.63 -31.47
N LYS A 232 -15.72 -14.41 -31.28
CA LYS A 232 -15.56 -13.43 -32.37
C LYS A 232 -14.30 -13.66 -33.22
N ASN A 233 -13.27 -14.32 -32.68
CA ASN A 233 -12.07 -14.71 -33.41
C ASN A 233 -12.18 -16.10 -34.07
N GLY A 234 -13.41 -16.64 -34.19
CA GLY A 234 -13.75 -17.85 -34.95
C GLY A 234 -13.57 -17.67 -36.45
N GLY A 235 -12.32 -17.53 -36.91
CA GLY A 235 -11.99 -17.28 -38.31
C GLY A 235 -10.51 -17.43 -38.66
N ALA A 236 -9.70 -18.10 -37.83
CA ALA A 236 -8.36 -18.54 -38.22
C ALA A 236 -8.00 -19.83 -37.48
N GLN A 237 -8.41 -20.97 -38.05
CA GLN A 237 -7.78 -22.26 -37.72
C GLN A 237 -6.33 -22.23 -38.22
N ASN A 238 -5.44 -21.62 -37.45
CA ASN A 238 -4.02 -21.95 -37.58
C ASN A 238 -3.82 -23.32 -36.93
N GLN A 239 -3.57 -24.33 -37.77
CA GLN A 239 -3.01 -25.60 -37.35
C GLN A 239 -1.63 -25.35 -36.72
N TYR A 240 -1.62 -25.06 -35.42
CA TYR A 240 -0.39 -24.97 -34.66
C TYR A 240 0.06 -26.39 -34.31
N LYS A 241 1.19 -26.79 -34.90
CA LYS A 241 1.84 -28.06 -34.62
C LYS A 241 2.14 -28.18 -33.12
N ALA A 242 1.69 -29.27 -32.50
CA ALA A 242 2.16 -29.71 -31.20
C ALA A 242 3.69 -29.89 -31.25
N GLY A 243 4.40 -28.95 -30.63
CA GLY A 243 5.85 -28.84 -30.62
C GLY A 243 6.34 -27.57 -29.94
N GLY A 244 5.57 -27.07 -28.96
CA GLY A 244 5.83 -25.82 -28.24
C GLY A 244 7.20 -25.84 -27.55
N THR A 245 7.86 -24.69 -27.51
CA THR A 245 9.23 -24.53 -27.00
C THR A 245 9.38 -24.78 -25.49
N ARG A 246 8.28 -25.05 -24.76
CA ARG A 246 8.21 -25.30 -23.31
C ARG A 246 9.00 -24.28 -22.49
N PHE A 247 9.01 -23.05 -22.99
CA PHE A 247 9.82 -21.95 -22.47
C PHE A 247 9.07 -20.64 -22.71
N ILE A 248 8.18 -20.32 -21.77
CA ILE A 248 7.46 -19.04 -21.71
C ILE A 248 8.20 -18.17 -20.70
N CYS A 249 8.90 -17.15 -21.17
CA CYS A 249 9.74 -16.29 -20.35
C CYS A 249 9.91 -14.92 -21.01
N PRO A 250 9.89 -13.81 -20.23
CA PRO A 250 10.24 -12.49 -20.75
C PRO A 250 11.62 -12.45 -21.39
N ALA A 251 11.81 -11.48 -22.29
CA ALA A 251 13.10 -11.25 -22.94
C ALA A 251 14.21 -11.01 -21.90
N ARG A 252 15.38 -11.64 -22.13
CA ARG A 252 16.52 -11.48 -21.23
C ARG A 252 16.98 -10.03 -21.21
N ASN A 253 17.16 -9.47 -20.02
CA ASN A 253 17.70 -8.12 -19.87
C ASN A 253 19.22 -8.09 -20.14
N PRO A 254 19.67 -7.46 -21.23
CA PRO A 254 21.09 -7.45 -21.58
C PRO A 254 21.93 -6.54 -20.67
N SER A 255 21.30 -5.64 -19.92
CA SER A 255 21.93 -4.74 -18.95
C SER A 255 21.98 -5.32 -17.53
N PHE A 256 21.56 -6.58 -17.32
CA PHE A 256 21.65 -7.21 -15.99
C PHE A 256 23.12 -7.25 -15.49
N VAL A 257 23.33 -6.97 -14.21
CA VAL A 257 24.63 -6.99 -13.53
C VAL A 257 24.51 -7.54 -12.11
N GLY A 258 25.63 -8.01 -11.56
CA GLY A 258 25.73 -8.43 -10.16
C GLY A 258 24.91 -9.69 -9.81
N ARG A 259 24.63 -9.85 -8.51
CA ARG A 259 23.76 -10.88 -7.90
C ARG A 259 24.16 -12.33 -8.17
N ASN A 260 25.41 -12.58 -8.57
CA ASN A 260 25.89 -13.93 -8.88
C ASN A 260 25.78 -14.89 -7.67
N ALA A 261 26.09 -14.40 -6.46
CA ALA A 261 25.92 -15.19 -5.23
C ALA A 261 24.46 -15.61 -5.02
N ARG A 262 23.52 -14.67 -5.18
CA ARG A 262 22.08 -14.96 -5.06
C ARG A 262 21.59 -15.92 -6.13
N LEU A 263 22.05 -15.78 -7.37
CA LEU A 263 21.72 -16.74 -8.43
C LEU A 263 22.23 -18.16 -8.11
N GLY A 264 23.41 -18.29 -7.51
CA GLY A 264 23.95 -19.58 -7.07
C GLY A 264 23.17 -20.20 -5.91
N GLU A 265 22.80 -19.38 -4.91
CA GLU A 265 21.94 -19.81 -3.79
C GLU A 265 20.56 -20.25 -4.27
N MET A 266 19.92 -19.45 -5.13
CA MET A 266 18.64 -19.79 -5.77
C MET A 266 18.76 -21.09 -6.56
N HIS A 267 19.83 -21.26 -7.33
CA HIS A 267 20.05 -22.49 -8.10
C HIS A 267 20.17 -23.70 -7.17
N THR A 268 20.91 -23.59 -6.08
CA THR A 268 21.04 -24.66 -5.09
C THR A 268 19.69 -25.06 -4.48
N SER A 269 18.79 -24.09 -4.25
CA SER A 269 17.45 -24.37 -3.68
C SER A 269 16.43 -24.87 -4.70
N LEU A 270 16.53 -24.46 -5.97
CA LEU A 270 15.55 -24.78 -7.03
C LEU A 270 15.97 -25.99 -7.88
N CYS A 271 17.26 -26.27 -8.02
CA CYS A 271 17.75 -27.30 -8.94
C CYS A 271 17.20 -28.69 -8.56
N PRO A 272 16.62 -29.44 -9.53
CA PRO A 272 16.26 -30.84 -9.32
C PRO A 272 17.49 -31.72 -9.04
N PRO A 273 17.44 -32.69 -8.09
CA PRO A 273 18.55 -33.56 -7.74
C PRO A 273 18.85 -34.65 -8.82
N GLY A 274 18.55 -34.39 -10.09
CA GLY A 274 18.81 -35.28 -11.22
C GLY A 274 17.55 -35.81 -11.92
N HIS A 275 17.76 -36.51 -13.04
CA HIS A 275 16.70 -37.15 -13.82
C HIS A 275 16.15 -38.39 -13.09
N GLY A 276 14.92 -38.29 -12.59
CA GLY A 276 14.23 -39.38 -11.92
C GLY A 276 12.94 -38.86 -11.29
N LYS A 277 11.91 -39.72 -11.22
CA LYS A 277 10.65 -39.39 -10.57
C LYS A 277 10.94 -39.10 -9.09
N LYS A 278 10.61 -37.90 -8.59
CA LYS A 278 10.54 -37.65 -7.14
C LYS A 278 9.63 -38.71 -6.49
N PRO A 279 9.87 -39.10 -5.23
CA PRO A 279 8.90 -39.90 -4.48
C PRO A 279 7.51 -39.24 -4.53
N ASP A 280 6.46 -40.05 -4.75
CA ASP A 280 5.09 -39.54 -4.89
C ASP A 280 4.67 -38.72 -3.66
N GLY A 281 4.01 -37.58 -3.91
CA GLY A 281 3.41 -36.73 -2.87
C GLY A 281 4.32 -35.65 -2.24
N GLN A 282 5.56 -35.46 -2.71
CA GLN A 282 6.41 -34.36 -2.22
C GLN A 282 6.06 -33.02 -2.86
N PRO A 283 6.07 -31.90 -2.09
CA PRO A 283 5.84 -30.57 -2.64
C PRO A 283 6.94 -30.17 -3.63
N PRO A 284 6.64 -29.26 -4.58
CA PRO A 284 7.66 -28.64 -5.41
C PRO A 284 8.64 -27.85 -4.52
N ARG A 285 9.88 -27.68 -4.98
CA ARG A 285 10.80 -26.74 -4.31
C ARG A 285 10.29 -25.34 -4.53
N SER A 286 10.43 -24.47 -3.55
CA SER A 286 9.86 -23.13 -3.61
C SER A 286 10.86 -22.09 -3.13
N VAL A 287 11.11 -21.09 -3.95
CA VAL A 287 11.90 -19.91 -3.60
C VAL A 287 11.03 -18.67 -3.67
N VAL A 288 11.13 -17.79 -2.67
CA VAL A 288 10.55 -16.46 -2.71
C VAL A 288 11.65 -15.41 -2.76
N LEU A 289 11.49 -14.43 -3.66
CA LEU A 289 12.23 -13.18 -3.68
C LEU A 289 11.31 -12.07 -3.18
N CYS A 290 11.60 -11.51 -2.00
CA CYS A 290 10.86 -10.36 -1.47
C CYS A 290 11.77 -9.13 -1.33
N GLY A 291 11.18 -7.94 -1.25
CA GLY A 291 11.94 -6.70 -1.09
C GLY A 291 11.23 -5.51 -1.71
N LEU A 292 11.83 -4.34 -1.54
CA LEU A 292 11.26 -3.07 -1.98
C LEU A 292 10.97 -3.03 -3.50
N GLY A 293 10.04 -2.18 -3.92
CA GLY A 293 9.83 -1.90 -5.35
C GLY A 293 11.14 -1.49 -6.05
N GLY A 294 11.31 -1.82 -7.33
CA GLY A 294 12.46 -1.39 -8.12
C GLY A 294 13.84 -2.00 -7.78
N VAL A 295 13.97 -2.88 -6.77
CA VAL A 295 15.25 -3.55 -6.42
C VAL A 295 15.70 -4.63 -7.40
N GLY A 296 14.84 -5.01 -8.36
CA GLY A 296 15.18 -5.95 -9.43
C GLY A 296 14.80 -7.42 -9.19
N LYS A 297 13.77 -7.70 -8.38
CA LYS A 297 13.29 -9.08 -8.11
C LYS A 297 12.89 -9.82 -9.39
N SER A 298 11.99 -9.25 -10.20
CA SER A 298 11.56 -9.81 -11.48
C SER A 298 12.74 -9.99 -12.44
N GLN A 299 13.69 -9.04 -12.44
CA GLN A 299 14.89 -9.11 -13.28
C GLN A 299 15.85 -10.22 -12.85
N LEU A 300 15.97 -10.49 -11.54
CA LEU A 300 16.73 -11.63 -11.02
C LEU A 300 16.07 -12.96 -11.41
N ALA A 301 14.74 -13.03 -11.38
CA ALA A 301 13.98 -14.21 -11.82
C ALA A 301 14.13 -14.47 -13.32
N VAL A 302 14.02 -13.44 -14.17
CA VAL A 302 14.27 -13.53 -15.62
C VAL A 302 15.70 -14.03 -15.87
N GLU A 303 16.71 -13.42 -15.24
CA GLU A 303 18.10 -13.85 -15.42
C GLU A 303 18.31 -15.30 -14.95
N TYR A 304 17.66 -15.73 -13.86
CA TYR A 304 17.70 -17.12 -13.41
C TYR A 304 17.15 -18.08 -14.47
N MET A 305 15.96 -17.79 -15.03
CA MET A 305 15.35 -18.63 -16.07
C MET A 305 16.24 -18.78 -17.30
N HIS A 306 16.84 -17.68 -17.77
CA HIS A 306 17.72 -17.72 -18.94
C HIS A 306 19.05 -18.42 -18.64
N ARG A 307 19.64 -18.17 -17.46
CA ARG A 307 20.95 -18.72 -17.09
C ARG A 307 20.90 -20.22 -16.80
N TYR A 308 19.81 -20.70 -16.20
CA TYR A 308 19.65 -22.10 -15.80
C TYR A 308 18.57 -22.84 -16.58
N ARG A 309 18.22 -22.35 -17.78
CA ARG A 309 17.21 -22.96 -18.67
C ARG A 309 17.41 -24.47 -18.85
N THR A 310 18.65 -24.91 -19.04
CA THR A 310 18.99 -26.31 -19.32
C THR A 310 18.81 -27.24 -18.11
N SER A 311 18.60 -26.70 -16.91
CA SER A 311 18.34 -27.47 -15.69
C SER A 311 16.89 -27.94 -15.58
N PHE A 312 16.01 -27.44 -16.46
CA PHE A 312 14.59 -27.75 -16.49
C PHE A 312 14.19 -28.15 -17.92
N GLN A 313 13.18 -29.00 -18.04
CA GLN A 313 12.61 -29.44 -19.31
C GLN A 313 11.46 -28.53 -19.75
N ALA A 314 10.85 -27.81 -18.80
CA ALA A 314 9.87 -26.77 -19.07
C ALA A 314 10.07 -25.57 -18.13
N CYS A 315 9.95 -24.35 -18.64
CA CYS A 315 9.95 -23.13 -17.83
C CYS A 315 8.77 -22.24 -18.23
N PHE A 316 8.03 -21.77 -17.23
CA PHE A 316 6.86 -20.93 -17.45
C PHE A 316 6.92 -19.69 -16.56
N TRP A 317 6.53 -18.55 -17.13
CA TRP A 317 6.40 -17.27 -16.44
C TRP A 317 4.94 -16.88 -16.42
N VAL A 318 4.44 -16.46 -15.25
CA VAL A 318 3.08 -15.97 -15.06
C VAL A 318 3.16 -14.67 -14.26
N THR A 319 2.57 -13.61 -14.80
CA THR A 319 2.38 -12.35 -14.08
C THR A 319 1.16 -12.45 -13.18
N CYS A 320 1.29 -12.07 -11.91
CA CYS A 320 0.28 -12.26 -10.87
C CYS A 320 -0.20 -10.95 -10.24
N ASP A 321 -0.23 -9.85 -10.98
CA ASP A 321 -0.79 -8.57 -10.51
C ASP A 321 -2.28 -8.69 -10.16
N SER A 322 -2.98 -9.60 -10.82
CA SER A 322 -4.37 -9.94 -10.56
C SER A 322 -4.64 -11.41 -10.87
N ALA A 323 -5.72 -11.96 -10.33
CA ALA A 323 -6.15 -13.32 -10.63
C ALA A 323 -6.45 -13.53 -12.13
N VAL A 324 -6.91 -12.48 -12.81
CA VAL A 324 -7.19 -12.50 -14.26
C VAL A 324 -5.89 -12.70 -15.04
N LYS A 325 -4.86 -11.88 -14.80
CA LYS A 325 -3.54 -12.02 -15.45
C LYS A 325 -2.91 -13.38 -15.16
N ALA A 326 -3.06 -13.89 -13.94
CA ALA A 326 -2.57 -15.22 -13.59
C ALA A 326 -3.28 -16.33 -14.41
N ALA A 327 -4.59 -16.22 -14.58
CA ALA A 327 -5.38 -17.16 -15.35
C ALA A 327 -5.10 -17.09 -16.87
N GLU A 328 -4.81 -15.90 -17.40
CA GLU A 328 -4.34 -15.70 -18.77
C GLU A 328 -2.98 -16.36 -18.99
N GLY A 329 -2.03 -16.18 -18.07
CA GLY A 329 -0.72 -16.84 -18.13
C GLY A 329 -0.84 -18.37 -18.09
N PHE A 330 -1.73 -18.93 -17.26
CA PHE A 330 -2.03 -20.36 -17.27
C PHE A 330 -2.71 -20.81 -18.56
N SER A 331 -3.55 -19.99 -19.17
CA SER A 331 -4.15 -20.28 -20.47
C SER A 331 -3.10 -20.34 -21.58
N GLU A 332 -2.10 -19.45 -21.53
CA GLU A 332 -0.96 -19.48 -22.44
C GLU A 332 -0.12 -20.77 -22.27
N ILE A 333 0.17 -21.16 -21.03
CA ILE A 333 0.85 -22.43 -20.72
C ILE A 333 0.04 -23.61 -21.25
N GLY A 334 -1.27 -23.62 -21.02
CA GLY A 334 -2.17 -24.67 -21.52
C GLY A 334 -2.10 -24.80 -23.03
N ARG A 335 -2.13 -23.69 -23.75
CA ARG A 335 -1.97 -23.64 -25.21
C ARG A 335 -0.61 -24.18 -25.67
N ASP A 336 0.50 -23.81 -25.03
CA ASP A 336 1.85 -24.31 -25.38
C ASP A 336 1.99 -25.83 -25.13
N LEU A 337 1.34 -26.33 -24.07
CA LEU A 337 1.31 -27.75 -23.71
C LEU A 337 0.26 -28.57 -24.48
N GLY A 338 -0.63 -27.94 -25.24
CA GLY A 338 -1.76 -28.60 -25.91
C GLY A 338 -2.82 -29.12 -24.93
N LEU A 339 -2.99 -28.44 -23.81
CA LEU A 339 -3.97 -28.72 -22.76
C LEU A 339 -5.21 -27.84 -22.97
N ASP A 340 -6.10 -28.30 -23.84
CA ASP A 340 -7.37 -27.62 -24.13
C ASP A 340 -8.37 -27.75 -22.96
N GLY A 341 -9.35 -26.84 -22.89
CA GLY A 341 -10.43 -26.86 -21.90
C GLY A 341 -11.64 -26.07 -22.38
N SER A 342 -12.82 -26.33 -21.82
CA SER A 342 -14.07 -25.63 -22.16
C SER A 342 -14.18 -24.21 -21.60
N GLY A 343 -13.17 -23.77 -20.83
CA GLY A 343 -13.09 -22.46 -20.18
C GLY A 343 -11.78 -22.31 -19.41
N VAL A 344 -11.49 -21.10 -18.95
CA VAL A 344 -10.20 -20.75 -18.31
C VAL A 344 -9.92 -21.60 -17.07
N SER A 345 -10.91 -21.80 -16.20
CA SER A 345 -10.79 -22.61 -14.98
C SER A 345 -10.41 -24.07 -15.28
N GLN A 346 -10.96 -24.64 -16.37
CA GLN A 346 -10.60 -25.99 -16.78
C GLN A 346 -9.17 -26.04 -17.30
N VAL A 347 -8.74 -25.04 -18.07
CA VAL A 347 -7.36 -24.95 -18.56
C VAL A 347 -6.38 -24.80 -17.39
N VAL A 348 -6.68 -23.93 -16.42
CA VAL A 348 -5.90 -23.77 -15.18
C VAL A 348 -5.78 -25.12 -14.45
N SER A 349 -6.90 -25.84 -14.29
CA SER A 349 -6.89 -27.19 -13.67
C SER A 349 -6.02 -28.16 -14.46
N ASN A 350 -6.15 -28.22 -15.78
CA ASN A 350 -5.38 -29.13 -16.63
C ASN A 350 -3.88 -28.86 -16.58
N VAL A 351 -3.47 -27.58 -16.59
CA VAL A 351 -2.06 -27.18 -16.42
C VAL A 351 -1.55 -27.57 -15.04
N LYS A 352 -2.35 -27.35 -13.99
CA LYS A 352 -2.00 -27.73 -12.62
C LYS A 352 -1.85 -29.25 -12.48
N GLU A 353 -2.72 -30.03 -13.10
CA GLU A 353 -2.63 -31.49 -13.17
C GLU A 353 -1.37 -31.93 -13.92
N TRP A 354 -1.04 -31.27 -15.03
CA TRP A 354 0.19 -31.52 -15.75
C TRP A 354 1.44 -31.28 -14.89
N LEU A 355 1.53 -30.12 -14.20
CA LEU A 355 2.63 -29.80 -13.29
C LEU A 355 2.79 -30.83 -12.17
N GLN A 356 1.67 -31.35 -11.66
CA GLN A 356 1.64 -32.33 -10.58
C GLN A 356 1.96 -33.77 -11.03
N GLY A 357 1.52 -34.16 -12.23
CA GLY A 357 1.60 -35.53 -12.73
C GLY A 357 2.75 -35.81 -13.70
N THR A 358 3.36 -34.77 -14.28
CA THR A 358 4.45 -34.94 -15.25
C THR A 358 5.71 -35.53 -14.61
N THR A 359 6.42 -36.36 -15.38
CA THR A 359 7.77 -36.82 -15.01
C THR A 359 8.84 -35.77 -15.32
N GLU A 360 8.49 -34.78 -16.12
CA GLU A 360 9.40 -33.73 -16.54
C GLU A 360 9.75 -32.78 -15.40
N THR A 361 11.00 -32.33 -15.34
CA THR A 361 11.39 -31.26 -14.43
C THR A 361 10.93 -29.91 -14.97
N TRP A 362 10.26 -29.12 -14.16
CA TRP A 362 9.74 -27.81 -14.58
C TRP A 362 10.06 -26.68 -13.59
N LEU A 363 10.09 -25.45 -14.09
CA LEU A 363 10.17 -24.22 -13.32
C LEU A 363 8.94 -23.35 -13.61
N LEU A 364 8.20 -22.98 -12.57
CA LEU A 364 7.09 -22.03 -12.65
C LEU A 364 7.49 -20.75 -11.92
N VAL A 365 7.54 -19.62 -12.63
CA VAL A 365 7.76 -18.30 -12.03
C VAL A 365 6.43 -17.57 -11.90
N LEU A 366 6.10 -17.16 -10.68
CA LEU A 366 4.94 -16.34 -10.35
C LEU A 366 5.43 -14.95 -9.96
N ASP A 367 5.33 -14.00 -10.87
CA ASP A 367 5.87 -12.65 -10.71
C ASP A 367 4.85 -11.68 -10.12
N ASN A 368 5.31 -10.81 -9.22
CA ASN A 368 4.54 -9.74 -8.61
C ASN A 368 3.31 -10.20 -7.82
N VAL A 369 3.45 -11.28 -7.04
CA VAL A 369 2.38 -11.79 -6.18
C VAL A 369 2.16 -10.86 -5.00
N GLU A 370 0.95 -10.36 -4.81
CA GLU A 370 0.61 -9.52 -3.65
C GLU A 370 0.44 -10.36 -2.38
N SER A 371 -0.39 -11.40 -2.42
CA SER A 371 -0.68 -12.25 -1.26
C SER A 371 -0.72 -13.74 -1.62
N PRO A 372 -0.45 -14.65 -0.66
CA PRO A 372 -0.55 -16.08 -0.92
C PRO A 372 -1.91 -16.57 -1.39
N ALA A 373 -2.97 -15.85 -1.03
CA ALA A 373 -4.33 -16.20 -1.42
C ALA A 373 -4.52 -16.10 -2.94
N ASP A 374 -3.86 -15.13 -3.57
CA ASP A 374 -4.05 -14.81 -4.99
C ASP A 374 -3.52 -15.92 -5.91
N ILE A 375 -2.56 -16.72 -5.41
CA ILE A 375 -1.95 -17.81 -6.17
C ILE A 375 -2.37 -19.22 -5.74
N ARG A 376 -3.29 -19.34 -4.77
CA ARG A 376 -3.66 -20.64 -4.18
C ARG A 376 -4.17 -21.65 -5.22
N ASP A 377 -5.00 -21.19 -6.14
CA ASP A 377 -5.58 -22.06 -7.17
C ASP A 377 -4.55 -22.45 -8.24
N PHE A 378 -3.53 -21.61 -8.45
CA PHE A 378 -2.44 -21.80 -9.39
C PHE A 378 -1.26 -22.63 -8.81
N TRP A 379 -1.15 -22.71 -7.47
CA TRP A 379 -0.03 -23.39 -6.81
C TRP A 379 -0.11 -24.92 -6.92
N PRO A 380 0.90 -25.61 -7.49
CA PRO A 380 0.93 -27.08 -7.54
C PRO A 380 1.27 -27.66 -6.16
N SER A 381 0.42 -28.56 -5.65
CA SER A 381 0.57 -29.14 -4.30
C SER A 381 1.73 -30.14 -4.19
N PHE A 382 2.06 -30.79 -5.31
CA PHE A 382 3.17 -31.73 -5.44
C PHE A 382 3.72 -31.68 -6.86
N GLY A 383 4.87 -32.32 -7.10
CA GLY A 383 5.40 -32.48 -8.45
C GLY A 383 6.93 -32.40 -8.51
N ASN A 384 7.46 -32.80 -9.67
CA ASN A 384 8.90 -32.83 -9.93
C ASN A 384 9.47 -31.48 -10.39
N GLY A 385 8.95 -30.39 -9.85
CA GLY A 385 9.31 -29.05 -10.29
C GLY A 385 9.71 -28.10 -9.18
N SER A 386 9.78 -26.84 -9.56
CA SER A 386 10.19 -25.75 -8.69
C SER A 386 9.39 -24.49 -8.99
N VAL A 387 9.00 -23.78 -7.94
CA VAL A 387 8.26 -22.52 -8.01
C VAL A 387 9.16 -21.39 -7.53
N LEU A 388 9.23 -20.32 -8.31
CA LEU A 388 9.92 -19.08 -7.96
C LEU A 388 8.89 -17.96 -7.89
N VAL A 389 8.76 -17.34 -6.72
CA VAL A 389 7.82 -16.23 -6.49
C VAL A 389 8.58 -14.93 -6.36
N THR A 390 8.09 -13.86 -6.96
CA THR A 390 8.52 -12.50 -6.61
C THR A 390 7.37 -11.74 -5.95
N THR A 391 7.68 -10.98 -4.90
CA THR A 391 6.67 -10.23 -4.14
C THR A 391 7.30 -9.01 -3.45
N GLN A 392 6.50 -8.00 -3.12
CA GLN A 392 6.93 -6.94 -2.22
C GLN A 392 6.70 -7.28 -0.75
N ASP A 393 5.79 -8.21 -0.46
CA ASP A 393 5.41 -8.59 0.89
C ASP A 393 6.45 -9.53 1.54
N SER A 394 7.11 -9.05 2.58
CA SER A 394 8.08 -9.83 3.35
C SER A 394 7.47 -10.92 4.23
N SER A 395 6.14 -10.92 4.44
CA SER A 395 5.44 -11.95 5.23
C SER A 395 5.58 -13.36 4.62
N TRP A 396 5.88 -13.43 3.32
CA TRP A 396 6.16 -14.67 2.60
C TRP A 396 7.38 -15.44 3.14
N LEU A 397 8.33 -14.74 3.77
CA LEU A 397 9.52 -15.39 4.33
C LEU A 397 9.21 -16.32 5.51
N SER A 398 8.05 -16.15 6.16
CA SER A 398 7.61 -16.97 7.30
C SER A 398 6.65 -18.10 6.91
N GLN A 399 6.37 -18.30 5.62
CA GLN A 399 5.41 -19.30 5.16
C GLN A 399 6.03 -20.70 5.12
N GLU A 400 5.38 -21.69 5.76
CA GLU A 400 5.94 -23.04 5.94
C GLU A 400 6.12 -23.83 4.62
N TYR A 401 5.33 -23.52 3.59
CA TYR A 401 5.42 -24.17 2.27
C TYR A 401 6.49 -23.54 1.36
N ILE A 402 7.22 -22.53 1.84
CA ILE A 402 8.35 -21.91 1.14
C ILE A 402 9.65 -22.57 1.58
N SER A 403 10.35 -23.22 0.64
CA SER A 403 11.59 -23.95 0.93
C SER A 403 12.72 -22.99 1.28
N LYS A 404 12.78 -21.83 0.63
CA LYS A 404 13.79 -20.80 0.90
C LYS A 404 13.28 -19.40 0.52
N GLY A 405 13.46 -18.44 1.42
CA GLY A 405 13.17 -17.03 1.15
C GLY A 405 14.44 -16.19 1.05
N PHE A 406 14.45 -15.22 0.14
CA PHE A 406 15.50 -14.22 0.00
C PHE A 406 14.92 -12.81 0.01
N ARG A 407 15.40 -11.99 0.95
CA ARG A 407 15.19 -10.54 0.91
C ARG A 407 16.24 -9.92 -0.01
N LEU A 408 15.79 -9.26 -1.06
CA LEU A 408 16.64 -8.49 -1.97
C LEU A 408 16.74 -7.05 -1.49
N ASP A 409 17.97 -6.65 -1.19
CA ASP A 409 18.33 -5.25 -0.96
C ASP A 409 18.74 -4.57 -2.26
N THR A 410 19.17 -3.31 -2.22
CA THR A 410 19.76 -2.60 -3.37
C THR A 410 21.05 -3.25 -3.85
N LEU A 411 21.55 -2.83 -5.02
CA LEU A 411 22.85 -3.31 -5.51
C LEU A 411 23.97 -2.85 -4.59
N MET A 412 25.00 -3.70 -4.50
CA MET A 412 26.26 -3.26 -3.93
C MET A 412 26.85 -2.12 -4.77
N LEU A 413 27.70 -1.29 -4.17
CA LEU A 413 28.20 -0.08 -4.83
C LEU A 413 28.96 -0.38 -6.13
N ASP A 414 29.76 -1.42 -6.15
CA ASP A 414 30.46 -1.92 -7.35
C ASP A 414 29.47 -2.39 -8.42
N GLU A 415 28.48 -3.20 -8.05
CA GLU A 415 27.43 -3.66 -8.98
C GLU A 415 26.60 -2.49 -9.53
N ALA A 416 26.35 -1.46 -8.72
CA ALA A 416 25.64 -0.26 -9.13
C ALA A 416 26.46 0.58 -10.13
N VAL A 417 27.77 0.72 -9.90
CA VAL A 417 28.71 1.37 -10.84
C VAL A 417 28.75 0.61 -12.17
N ASP A 418 28.78 -0.72 -12.12
CA ASP A 418 28.71 -1.56 -13.32
C ASP A 418 27.41 -1.33 -14.08
N LEU A 419 26.26 -1.23 -13.38
CA LEU A 419 24.97 -0.95 -14.01
C LEU A 419 24.99 0.40 -14.72
N VAL A 420 25.44 1.46 -14.05
CA VAL A 420 25.55 2.81 -14.64
C VAL A 420 26.42 2.76 -15.89
N THR A 421 27.63 2.23 -15.77
CA THR A 421 28.59 2.14 -16.87
C THR A 421 28.00 1.40 -18.06
N LYS A 422 27.41 0.23 -17.81
CA LYS A 422 26.80 -0.61 -18.85
C LYS A 422 25.62 0.06 -19.55
N LEU A 423 24.79 0.84 -18.84
CA LEU A 423 23.67 1.57 -19.44
C LEU A 423 24.15 2.67 -20.40
N PHE A 424 25.21 3.40 -20.03
CA PHE A 424 25.81 4.43 -20.88
C PHE A 424 26.49 3.82 -22.12
N GLU A 425 27.30 2.77 -21.93
CA GLU A 425 28.03 2.09 -23.01
C GLU A 425 27.09 1.50 -24.07
N ARG A 426 25.97 0.90 -23.65
CA ARG A 426 24.95 0.37 -24.57
C ARG A 426 24.31 1.43 -25.45
N ASN A 427 24.35 2.69 -25.03
CA ASN A 427 23.87 3.84 -25.80
C ASN A 427 25.04 4.58 -26.47
N SER A 428 26.17 3.90 -26.69
CA SER A 428 27.37 4.43 -27.35
C SER A 428 27.95 5.69 -26.71
N ARG A 429 27.69 5.90 -25.41
CA ARG A 429 28.20 7.03 -24.64
C ARG A 429 29.09 6.53 -23.51
N LYS A 430 30.26 7.13 -23.34
CA LYS A 430 31.12 6.83 -22.18
C LYS A 430 30.72 7.70 -20.98
N ILE A 431 30.85 7.15 -19.79
CA ILE A 431 30.78 7.87 -18.53
C ILE A 431 32.12 7.71 -17.80
N LEU A 432 32.57 8.75 -17.11
CA LEU A 432 33.79 8.67 -16.31
C LEU A 432 33.56 7.76 -15.10
N PRO A 433 34.57 6.99 -14.64
CA PRO A 433 34.42 6.12 -13.46
C PRO A 433 33.93 6.87 -12.21
N ASP A 434 34.46 8.07 -11.97
CA ASP A 434 34.06 8.90 -10.82
C ASP A 434 32.61 9.41 -10.92
N ASP A 435 32.15 9.69 -12.14
CA ASP A 435 30.76 10.07 -12.41
C ASP A 435 29.81 8.91 -12.18
N ALA A 436 30.17 7.70 -12.66
CA ALA A 436 29.39 6.50 -12.44
C ALA A 436 29.29 6.15 -10.95
N LEU A 437 30.41 6.28 -10.22
CA LEU A 437 30.46 6.15 -8.77
C LEU A 437 29.56 7.16 -8.06
N THR A 438 29.55 8.40 -8.51
CA THR A 438 28.72 9.46 -7.93
C THR A 438 27.23 9.16 -8.13
N LEU A 439 26.82 8.79 -9.35
CA LEU A 439 25.43 8.41 -9.63
C LEU A 439 24.99 7.16 -8.86
N ALA A 440 25.85 6.16 -8.73
CA ALA A 440 25.57 4.95 -7.95
C ALA A 440 25.34 5.27 -6.45
N LYS A 441 26.12 6.20 -5.88
CA LYS A 441 25.93 6.68 -4.50
C LYS A 441 24.65 7.48 -4.33
N GLU A 442 24.39 8.43 -5.22
CA GLU A 442 23.19 9.29 -5.15
C GLU A 442 21.88 8.50 -5.24
N THR A 443 21.90 7.38 -5.95
CA THR A 443 20.74 6.48 -6.10
C THR A 443 20.62 5.41 -5.01
N GLY A 444 21.57 5.35 -4.07
CA GLY A 444 21.63 4.30 -3.05
C GLY A 444 21.72 2.88 -3.62
N GLY A 445 22.23 2.74 -4.85
CA GLY A 445 22.30 1.45 -5.56
C GLY A 445 20.96 0.88 -6.02
N LEU A 446 19.87 1.68 -6.03
CA LEU A 446 18.56 1.21 -6.49
C LEU A 446 18.54 1.05 -8.03
N PRO A 447 18.38 -0.17 -8.59
CA PRO A 447 18.45 -0.40 -10.03
C PRO A 447 17.46 0.44 -10.85
N LEU A 448 16.22 0.56 -10.38
CA LEU A 448 15.19 1.34 -11.07
C LEU A 448 15.58 2.82 -11.18
N ALA A 449 16.04 3.44 -10.08
CA ALA A 449 16.48 4.83 -10.08
C ALA A 449 17.69 5.04 -11.00
N ILE A 450 18.68 4.14 -10.94
CA ILE A 450 19.86 4.18 -11.82
C ILE A 450 19.43 4.16 -13.29
N ARG A 451 18.54 3.22 -13.65
CA ARG A 451 18.06 3.09 -15.03
C ARG A 451 17.31 4.35 -15.49
N GLN A 452 16.40 4.87 -14.67
CA GLN A 452 15.63 6.05 -15.03
C GLN A 452 16.51 7.30 -15.20
N ILE A 453 17.43 7.54 -14.26
CA ILE A 453 18.37 8.67 -14.32
C ILE A 453 19.30 8.55 -15.52
N ALA A 454 19.88 7.37 -15.76
CA ALA A 454 20.73 7.15 -16.92
C ALA A 454 19.96 7.38 -18.24
N SER A 455 18.75 6.82 -18.37
CA SER A 455 17.90 7.04 -19.55
C SER A 455 17.59 8.51 -19.77
N TYR A 456 17.24 9.25 -18.73
CA TYR A 456 16.97 10.69 -18.82
C TYR A 456 18.22 11.48 -19.23
N MET A 457 19.37 11.21 -18.60
CA MET A 457 20.63 11.85 -18.95
C MET A 457 21.07 11.56 -20.38
N LEU A 458 20.77 10.37 -20.90
CA LEU A 458 21.04 9.99 -22.29
C LEU A 458 20.12 10.70 -23.26
N ALA A 459 18.81 10.71 -23.00
CA ALA A 459 17.81 11.40 -23.83
C ALA A 459 18.09 12.92 -23.92
N GLU A 460 18.38 13.55 -22.79
CA GLU A 460 18.63 14.99 -22.69
C GLU A 460 20.10 15.36 -22.96
N SER A 461 20.96 14.39 -23.31
CA SER A 461 22.40 14.59 -23.49
C SER A 461 23.09 15.33 -22.33
N LEU A 462 22.64 15.11 -21.09
CA LEU A 462 23.14 15.79 -19.90
C LEU A 462 24.43 15.16 -19.38
N THR A 463 25.39 16.01 -19.03
CA THR A 463 26.57 15.62 -18.22
C THR A 463 26.14 15.34 -16.78
N THR A 464 26.88 14.49 -16.07
CA THR A 464 26.67 14.17 -14.65
C THR A 464 26.58 15.41 -13.77
N GLU A 465 27.52 16.35 -13.95
CA GLU A 465 27.53 17.62 -13.20
C GLU A 465 26.23 18.42 -13.38
N LYS A 466 25.79 18.63 -14.62
CA LYS A 466 24.53 19.33 -14.93
C LYS A 466 23.32 18.61 -14.34
N PHE A 467 23.27 17.28 -14.44
CA PHE A 467 22.19 16.50 -13.87
C PHE A 467 22.13 16.67 -12.35
N LEU A 468 23.27 16.51 -11.65
CA LEU A 468 23.33 16.65 -10.20
C LEU A 468 22.93 18.04 -9.73
N LYS A 469 23.34 19.09 -10.45
CA LYS A 469 22.88 20.46 -10.18
C LYS A 469 21.35 20.58 -10.25
N LEU A 470 20.71 20.06 -11.30
CA LEU A 470 19.25 20.03 -11.42
C LEU A 470 18.61 19.23 -10.29
N TYR A 471 19.12 18.02 -10.05
CA TYR A 471 18.60 17.10 -9.05
C TYR A 471 18.65 17.68 -7.62
N HIS A 472 19.78 18.27 -7.21
CA HIS A 472 19.93 18.88 -5.90
C HIS A 472 19.06 20.13 -5.71
N ASN A 473 18.88 20.95 -6.76
CA ASN A 473 18.02 22.13 -6.69
C ASN A 473 16.55 21.76 -6.40
N HIS A 474 16.06 20.64 -6.96
CA HIS A 474 14.70 20.16 -6.70
C HIS A 474 14.58 19.38 -5.39
N ARG A 475 15.65 18.72 -4.94
CA ARG A 475 15.70 18.01 -3.64
C ARG A 475 15.50 18.94 -2.44
N SER A 476 15.87 20.21 -2.56
CA SER A 476 15.68 21.24 -1.51
C SER A 476 14.27 21.84 -1.46
N SER A 477 13.37 21.44 -2.37
CA SER A 477 11.99 21.94 -2.39
C SER A 477 11.08 21.11 -1.45
N LYS A 478 10.31 21.77 -0.58
CA LYS A 478 9.45 21.18 0.48
C LYS A 478 8.35 20.20 0.00
N ARG A 479 8.20 19.95 -1.30
CA ARG A 479 7.17 19.08 -1.90
C ARG A 479 7.52 17.59 -1.88
N VAL A 480 8.75 17.23 -1.51
CA VAL A 480 9.24 15.84 -1.56
C VAL A 480 8.72 14.97 -0.40
N ASP A 481 8.15 15.58 0.65
CA ASP A 481 7.72 14.88 1.87
C ASP A 481 6.30 14.26 1.79
N GLU A 482 5.61 14.32 0.65
CA GLU A 482 4.20 13.89 0.53
C GLU A 482 3.99 12.44 0.02
N TRP A 483 5.05 11.74 -0.44
CA TRP A 483 4.94 10.34 -0.86
C TRP A 483 5.29 9.36 0.26
N ASP A 484 4.24 8.89 0.93
CA ASP A 484 4.11 7.68 1.77
C ASP A 484 5.22 7.41 2.80
N GLU A 485 4.95 7.80 4.06
CA GLU A 485 5.76 7.52 5.27
C GLU A 485 5.98 6.01 5.55
N SER A 486 5.28 5.10 4.85
CA SER A 486 5.44 3.66 5.02
C SER A 486 6.62 3.04 4.24
N THR A 487 7.24 3.81 3.32
CA THR A 487 8.43 3.38 2.58
C THR A 487 9.73 3.87 3.23
N THR A 488 10.85 3.22 2.91
CA THR A 488 12.15 3.58 3.50
C THR A 488 12.51 5.03 3.09
N PRO A 489 12.88 5.93 4.02
CA PRO A 489 13.05 7.38 3.75
C PRO A 489 14.08 7.79 2.69
N TRP A 490 14.84 6.87 2.11
CA TRP A 490 15.75 7.16 0.99
C TRP A 490 15.18 6.74 -0.37
N TYR A 491 14.19 5.84 -0.37
CA TYR A 491 13.53 5.28 -1.55
C TYR A 491 12.51 6.26 -2.15
N SER A 492 11.62 6.81 -1.32
CA SER A 492 10.63 7.81 -1.75
C SER A 492 11.33 9.06 -2.29
N HIS A 493 12.35 9.57 -1.58
CA HIS A 493 13.00 10.82 -1.95
C HIS A 493 13.73 10.77 -3.30
N THR A 494 14.45 9.68 -3.63
CA THR A 494 15.29 9.66 -4.84
C THR A 494 14.46 9.59 -6.11
N LEU A 495 13.50 8.66 -6.16
CA LEU A 495 12.65 8.46 -7.33
C LEU A 495 11.65 9.62 -7.49
N ALA A 496 11.04 10.09 -6.40
CA ALA A 496 10.11 11.23 -6.43
C ALA A 496 10.81 12.51 -6.88
N THR A 497 12.01 12.79 -6.34
CA THR A 497 12.77 13.97 -6.74
C THR A 497 13.14 13.90 -8.22
N PHE A 498 13.58 12.74 -8.71
CA PHE A 498 13.86 12.55 -10.13
C PHE A 498 12.61 12.75 -11.00
N LEU A 499 11.48 12.14 -10.65
CA LEU A 499 10.23 12.28 -11.40
C LEU A 499 9.77 13.73 -11.44
N ASN A 500 9.93 14.50 -10.36
CA ASN A 500 9.66 15.93 -10.36
C ASN A 500 10.57 16.70 -11.33
N VAL A 501 11.87 16.38 -11.41
CA VAL A 501 12.78 16.98 -12.40
C VAL A 501 12.35 16.63 -13.83
N ALA A 502 11.95 15.38 -14.08
CA ALA A 502 11.51 14.93 -15.38
C ALA A 502 10.17 15.60 -15.79
N PHE A 503 9.19 15.61 -14.88
CA PHE A 503 7.85 16.17 -15.13
C PHE A 503 7.86 17.69 -15.27
N ALA A 504 8.75 18.40 -14.57
CA ALA A 504 8.90 19.85 -14.72
C ALA A 504 9.32 20.27 -16.14
N LYS A 505 9.86 19.34 -16.96
CA LYS A 505 10.20 19.59 -18.36
C LYS A 505 9.15 19.13 -19.36
N LEU A 506 8.12 18.41 -18.93
CA LEU A 506 7.08 17.92 -19.83
C LEU A 506 6.19 19.08 -20.29
N SER A 507 5.78 19.05 -21.56
CA SER A 507 4.77 19.97 -22.07
C SER A 507 3.40 19.66 -21.43
N PRO A 508 2.46 20.63 -21.41
CA PRO A 508 1.10 20.37 -20.94
C PRO A 508 0.43 19.18 -21.65
N GLY A 509 0.63 19.05 -22.97
CA GLY A 509 0.11 17.91 -23.74
C GLY A 509 0.72 16.57 -23.31
N ALA A 510 2.02 16.53 -23.02
CA ALA A 510 2.68 15.33 -22.53
C ALA A 510 2.20 14.93 -21.11
N LEU A 511 1.95 15.92 -20.24
CA LEU A 511 1.35 15.67 -18.93
C LEU A 511 -0.08 15.15 -19.04
N LEU A 512 -0.87 15.64 -20.00
CA LEU A 512 -2.22 15.14 -20.26
C LEU A 512 -2.21 13.68 -20.73
N ILE A 513 -1.32 13.33 -21.67
CA ILE A 513 -1.13 11.94 -22.10
C ILE A 513 -0.70 11.06 -20.92
N LEU A 514 0.25 11.52 -20.09
CA LEU A 514 0.68 10.79 -18.91
C LEU A 514 -0.46 10.59 -17.90
N SER A 515 -1.35 11.57 -17.78
CA SER A 515 -2.53 11.51 -16.92
C SER A 515 -3.52 10.48 -17.45
N VAL A 516 -3.72 10.39 -18.77
CA VAL A 516 -4.54 9.33 -19.39
C VAL A 516 -3.90 7.95 -19.18
N ILE A 517 -2.60 7.81 -19.40
CA ILE A 517 -1.86 6.55 -19.19
C ILE A 517 -2.02 6.04 -17.76
N SER A 518 -2.15 6.93 -16.77
CA SER A 518 -2.34 6.53 -15.37
C SER A 518 -3.66 5.79 -15.06
N PHE A 519 -4.63 5.83 -15.99
CA PHE A 519 -5.89 5.08 -15.89
C PHE A 519 -5.87 3.75 -16.65
N LEU A 520 -4.79 3.45 -17.38
CA LEU A 520 -4.65 2.22 -18.16
C LEU A 520 -3.94 1.12 -17.35
N ASP A 521 -4.04 -0.12 -17.82
CA ASP A 521 -3.24 -1.21 -17.25
C ASP A 521 -1.74 -0.89 -17.37
N VAL A 522 -0.95 -1.38 -16.42
CA VAL A 522 0.50 -1.13 -16.34
C VAL A 522 1.26 -1.79 -17.49
N ASP A 523 0.70 -2.85 -18.08
CA ASP A 523 1.31 -3.62 -19.16
C ASP A 523 0.53 -3.51 -20.48
N GLU A 524 1.25 -3.73 -21.59
CA GLU A 524 0.68 -3.91 -22.95
C GLU A 524 -0.28 -2.80 -23.43
N ILE A 525 -0.07 -1.57 -22.99
CA ILE A 525 -0.81 -0.39 -23.49
C ILE A 525 -0.59 -0.25 -25.00
N GLN A 526 -1.68 -0.33 -25.77
CA GLN A 526 -1.64 -0.19 -27.22
C GLN A 526 -1.33 1.26 -27.61
N GLU A 527 -0.26 1.47 -28.38
CA GLU A 527 0.16 2.81 -28.82
C GLU A 527 -0.91 3.47 -29.71
N ASP A 528 -1.68 2.70 -30.47
CA ASP A 528 -2.77 3.15 -31.35
C ASP A 528 -3.86 3.94 -30.61
N LEU A 529 -4.00 3.73 -29.29
CA LEU A 529 -4.89 4.52 -28.43
C LEU A 529 -4.56 6.02 -28.47
N PHE A 530 -3.33 6.37 -28.82
CA PHE A 530 -2.83 7.74 -28.85
C PHE A 530 -2.65 8.29 -30.27
N TRP A 531 -2.96 7.49 -31.31
CA TRP A 531 -2.63 7.83 -32.70
C TRP A 531 -3.76 8.49 -33.53
N ASP A 532 -4.97 8.66 -32.98
CA ASP A 532 -6.11 9.27 -33.70
C ASP A 532 -6.58 10.60 -33.07
N TRP A 533 -5.72 11.62 -33.06
CA TRP A 533 -6.18 13.00 -32.87
C TRP A 533 -5.93 13.81 -34.15
N ASP A 534 -6.95 13.89 -35.02
CA ASP A 534 -6.97 14.92 -36.07
C ASP A 534 -7.33 16.26 -35.44
N GLY A 535 -6.59 17.32 -35.77
CA GLY A 535 -6.69 18.63 -35.12
C GLY A 535 -7.97 19.42 -35.40
N SER A 536 -9.13 18.80 -35.62
CA SER A 536 -10.40 19.49 -35.86
C SER A 536 -11.26 19.61 -34.60
N ILE A 537 -10.81 20.43 -33.65
CA ILE A 537 -11.76 21.14 -32.79
C ILE A 537 -11.87 22.54 -33.38
N GLU A 538 -13.06 22.84 -33.89
CA GLU A 538 -13.44 24.19 -34.30
C GLU A 538 -13.10 25.18 -33.18
N HIS A 539 -12.63 26.34 -33.62
CA HIS A 539 -12.20 27.46 -32.80
C HIS A 539 -13.40 28.06 -32.04
N ASP A 540 -13.96 27.35 -31.07
CA ASP A 540 -14.85 27.95 -30.09
C ASP A 540 -13.97 28.66 -29.05
N ALA A 541 -13.87 29.96 -29.26
CA ALA A 541 -13.31 30.89 -28.31
C ALA A 541 -14.04 30.78 -26.95
N GLU A 542 -13.26 30.94 -25.88
CA GLU A 542 -13.71 31.11 -24.48
C GLU A 542 -14.02 29.81 -23.70
N ALA A 543 -12.98 29.04 -23.38
CA ALA A 543 -12.95 28.28 -22.13
C ALA A 543 -11.68 28.67 -21.36
N GLU A 544 -11.86 29.41 -20.27
CA GLU A 544 -10.79 29.86 -19.39
C GLU A 544 -10.00 28.67 -18.82
N ASN A 545 -8.68 28.77 -18.92
CA ASN A 545 -7.70 27.85 -18.34
C ASN A 545 -7.80 27.90 -16.80
N PRO A 546 -8.15 26.80 -16.10
CA PRO A 546 -8.33 26.83 -14.64
C PRO A 546 -7.01 26.96 -13.85
N PHE A 547 -5.87 27.08 -14.53
CA PHE A 547 -4.54 27.21 -13.92
C PHE A 547 -3.85 28.56 -14.18
N ASP A 548 -4.50 29.54 -14.81
CA ASP A 548 -4.00 30.92 -14.89
C ASP A 548 -4.28 31.71 -13.60
N GLY A 549 -3.62 31.29 -12.52
CA GLY A 549 -3.42 32.11 -11.33
C GLY A 549 -1.94 32.45 -11.20
N PRO A 550 -1.55 33.72 -10.97
CA PRO A 550 -0.14 34.06 -10.80
C PRO A 550 0.42 33.34 -9.57
N ILE A 551 1.49 32.59 -9.78
CA ILE A 551 2.30 32.00 -8.71
C ILE A 551 2.98 33.17 -7.97
N GLN A 552 2.49 33.51 -6.78
CA GLN A 552 3.22 34.28 -5.78
C GLN A 552 3.83 33.35 -4.73
#